data_AF-A0A662H610-F1
#
_entry.id   AF-A0A662H610-F1
#
_cell.length_a   1.000
_cell.length_b   1.000
_cell.length_c   1.000
_cell.angle_alpha   90.00
_cell.angle_beta   90.00
_cell.angle_gamma   90.00
#
_symmetry.space_group_name_H-M   'P 1'
#
loop_
_entity.id
_entity.type
_entity.pdbx_description
1 polymer ?
#
loop_
_entity_poly.entity_id
_entity_poly.type
_entity_poly.pdbx_seq_one_letter_code
_entity_poly.pdbx_strand_id
1 'polypeptide(L)'
;PTSLYDEESHAGFIEVILSAALMLGAKGVFIWCFSDFQREEDEPYLWEPHELSFGIFRSDGSKKPVADVILKFSKLLTEIDSDLKLIERGAAVLVPEHFYKRFPFHNMPVEDEARSFMETFTQAKGASLPITFVREEEEYANLKRYKLIIVPSISRLKTVTWRKLLKWVKQGGTLYYSYSRYATWPHMSASHIWEDVFGVKTSLKAGMIGEPIESIEIKFSKNLYPLKAGDKITYINYKEDVLTSPFVPLDAEIIATCNKRPAIFLAKRGKGHVVFSRYPLELILARSKTLKRIREGYHRIYSALLQLSGIRPLFVCQDPRVETEYVKLSEDYLVALINHSYDEVLTTLRCPKEGEIKWIKWGKVLGKDGEEIRISLRPKSSMFIRFTV
;
A
#
# COMPACT_ATOMS: atom_id res chain seq x y z
N PRO A 1 -1.37 -7.72 23.11
CA PRO A 1 -0.84 -8.23 24.39
C PRO A 1 -0.81 -9.76 24.35
N THR A 2 0.12 -10.42 25.04
CA THR A 2 0.11 -11.89 25.08
C THR A 2 -1.03 -12.47 25.93
N SER A 3 -1.85 -11.60 26.54
CA SER A 3 -3.18 -11.96 27.08
C SER A 3 -4.26 -12.18 26.00
N LEU A 4 -4.01 -11.82 24.73
CA LEU A 4 -4.96 -12.02 23.61
C LEU A 4 -4.43 -12.93 22.50
N TYR A 5 -3.11 -13.11 22.41
CA TYR A 5 -2.45 -13.94 21.40
C TYR A 5 -1.28 -14.68 22.03
N ASP A 6 -0.93 -15.85 21.50
CA ASP A 6 0.22 -16.59 21.98
C ASP A 6 1.55 -15.86 21.71
N GLU A 7 2.59 -16.26 22.45
CA GLU A 7 3.89 -15.59 22.37
C GLU A 7 4.63 -15.84 21.04
N GLU A 8 4.31 -16.92 20.31
CA GLU A 8 4.88 -17.20 18.98
C GLU A 8 4.29 -16.26 17.93
N SER A 9 3.00 -15.98 18.01
CA SER A 9 2.30 -14.98 17.19
C SER A 9 2.88 -13.58 17.45
N HIS A 10 3.19 -13.26 18.71
CA HIS A 10 3.92 -12.04 19.07
C HIS A 10 5.31 -11.98 18.41
N ALA A 11 6.08 -13.07 18.51
CA ALA A 11 7.40 -13.15 17.90
C ALA A 11 7.37 -12.98 16.38
N GLY A 12 6.44 -13.64 15.68
CA GLY A 12 6.28 -13.49 14.22
C GLY A 12 5.86 -12.08 13.82
N PHE A 13 4.98 -11.44 14.58
CA PHE A 13 4.60 -10.04 14.37
C PHE A 13 5.81 -9.10 14.47
N ILE A 14 6.65 -9.29 15.49
CA ILE A 14 7.86 -8.48 15.68
C ILE A 14 8.91 -8.76 14.59
N GLU A 15 9.09 -10.01 14.15
CA GLU A 15 10.04 -10.34 13.06
C GLU A 15 9.69 -9.57 11.78
N VAL A 16 8.42 -9.55 11.41
CA VAL A 16 7.90 -8.84 10.23
C VAL A 16 8.10 -7.33 10.36
N ILE A 17 7.78 -6.74 11.52
CA ILE A 17 7.94 -5.30 11.76
C ILE A 17 9.40 -4.87 11.72
N LEU A 18 10.29 -5.59 12.39
CA LEU A 18 11.72 -5.28 12.41
C LEU A 18 12.30 -5.31 10.99
N SER A 19 11.93 -6.33 10.22
CA SER A 19 12.38 -6.50 8.84
C SER A 19 11.88 -5.37 7.94
N ALA A 20 10.60 -5.03 8.00
CA ALA A 20 10.04 -3.93 7.22
C ALA A 20 10.64 -2.57 7.62
N ALA A 21 10.78 -2.31 8.93
CA ALA A 21 11.33 -1.06 9.45
C ALA A 21 12.75 -0.80 8.91
N LEU A 22 13.64 -1.81 8.96
CA LEU A 22 14.98 -1.73 8.39
C LEU A 22 14.95 -1.32 6.92
N MET A 23 14.16 -2.04 6.13
CA MET A 23 14.12 -1.90 4.68
C MET A 23 13.42 -0.63 4.21
N LEU A 24 12.60 -0.04 5.07
CA LEU A 24 11.97 1.27 4.87
C LEU A 24 12.81 2.43 5.44
N GLY A 25 13.99 2.15 6.01
CA GLY A 25 14.98 3.15 6.39
C GLY A 25 14.97 3.56 7.85
N ALA A 26 14.28 2.83 8.73
CA ALA A 26 14.39 3.06 10.17
C ALA A 26 15.84 2.89 10.63
N LYS A 27 16.31 3.81 11.48
CA LYS A 27 17.68 3.80 12.02
C LYS A 27 17.82 3.08 13.35
N GLY A 28 16.69 2.73 13.96
CA GLY A 28 16.62 2.01 15.23
C GLY A 28 15.18 1.62 15.52
N VAL A 29 15.01 0.69 16.46
CA VAL A 29 13.70 0.24 16.93
C VAL A 29 13.70 0.21 18.45
N PHE A 30 12.69 0.84 19.05
CA PHE A 30 12.37 0.75 20.47
C PHE A 30 11.04 0.02 20.60
N ILE A 31 11.04 -1.10 21.33
CA ILE A 31 9.86 -1.95 21.50
C ILE A 31 9.27 -1.66 22.88
N TRP A 32 7.99 -1.26 22.89
CA TRP A 32 7.21 -1.13 24.10
C TRP A 32 6.42 -2.44 24.34
N CYS A 33 6.54 -3.13 25.48
CA CYS A 33 7.40 -2.85 26.64
C CYS A 33 8.54 -3.87 26.80
N PHE A 34 9.50 -3.55 27.66
CA PHE A 34 10.63 -4.45 27.95
C PHE A 34 10.17 -5.74 28.64
N SER A 35 9.32 -5.66 29.66
CA SER A 35 8.85 -6.80 30.45
C SER A 35 7.37 -6.72 30.76
N ASP A 36 6.80 -7.87 31.07
CA ASP A 36 5.49 -7.97 31.72
C ASP A 36 5.58 -7.47 33.17
N PHE A 37 4.41 -7.20 33.77
CA PHE A 37 4.30 -6.64 35.11
C PHE A 37 3.42 -7.51 36.02
N GLN A 38 3.79 -7.66 37.30
CA GLN A 38 2.93 -8.20 38.36
C GLN A 38 2.35 -7.05 39.19
N ARG A 39 1.63 -6.15 38.53
CA ARG A 39 1.18 -4.86 39.07
C ARG A 39 -0.31 -4.63 38.82
N GLU A 40 -1.12 -5.70 38.91
CA GLU A 40 -2.56 -5.67 38.64
C GLU A 40 -3.32 -4.65 39.50
N GLU A 41 -2.83 -4.34 40.69
CA GLU A 41 -3.43 -3.37 41.61
C GLU A 41 -2.97 -1.91 41.38
N ASP A 42 -1.89 -1.69 40.62
CA ASP A 42 -1.38 -0.35 40.36
C ASP A 42 -2.23 0.34 39.27
N GLU A 43 -2.47 1.65 39.40
CA GLU A 43 -3.05 2.45 38.30
C GLU A 43 -1.99 2.73 37.22
N PRO A 44 -2.30 2.65 35.90
CA PRO A 44 -3.62 2.38 35.30
C PRO A 44 -3.91 0.89 35.06
N TYR A 45 -3.02 -0.04 35.41
CA TYR A 45 -3.16 -1.47 35.12
C TYR A 45 -4.40 -2.11 35.73
N LEU A 46 -4.90 -1.54 36.84
CA LEU A 46 -6.19 -1.87 37.44
C LEU A 46 -7.34 -1.91 36.42
N TRP A 47 -7.32 -1.04 35.40
CA TRP A 47 -8.34 -1.01 34.34
C TRP A 47 -7.82 -1.48 32.99
N GLU A 48 -6.52 -1.63 32.84
CA GLU A 48 -5.86 -1.96 31.58
C GLU A 48 -5.08 -3.28 31.65
N PRO A 49 -5.75 -4.44 31.84
CA PRO A 49 -5.11 -5.74 32.03
C PRO A 49 -4.26 -6.17 30.82
N HIS A 50 -4.52 -5.58 29.66
CA HIS A 50 -3.75 -5.82 28.45
C HIS A 50 -2.32 -5.25 28.54
N GLU A 51 -2.09 -4.19 29.31
CA GLU A 51 -0.77 -3.58 29.45
C GLU A 51 0.23 -4.43 30.24
N LEU A 52 -0.27 -5.36 31.06
CA LEU A 52 0.55 -6.22 31.92
C LEU A 52 1.36 -7.28 31.14
N SER A 53 1.02 -7.54 29.89
CA SER A 53 1.54 -8.69 29.11
C SER A 53 2.11 -8.35 27.73
N PHE A 54 2.60 -7.11 27.52
CA PHE A 54 3.25 -6.71 26.27
C PHE A 54 4.74 -7.05 26.19
N GLY A 55 5.35 -7.47 27.29
CA GLY A 55 6.78 -7.55 27.47
C GLY A 55 7.51 -8.46 26.49
N ILE A 56 8.78 -8.13 26.25
CA ILE A 56 9.76 -9.02 25.62
C ILE A 56 10.18 -10.14 26.60
N PHE A 57 10.21 -9.81 27.89
CA PHE A 57 10.43 -10.73 29.01
C PHE A 57 9.14 -10.92 29.80
N ARG A 58 8.97 -12.08 30.42
CA ARG A 58 7.93 -12.30 31.41
C ARG A 58 8.27 -11.57 32.71
N SER A 59 7.30 -11.47 33.61
CA SER A 59 7.45 -10.74 34.89
C SER A 59 8.47 -11.38 35.84
N ASP A 60 8.75 -12.67 35.67
CA ASP A 60 9.82 -13.40 36.37
C ASP A 60 11.22 -13.22 35.75
N GLY A 61 11.33 -12.43 34.67
CA GLY A 61 12.57 -12.19 33.94
C GLY A 61 12.93 -13.29 32.92
N SER A 62 12.09 -14.32 32.75
CA SER A 62 12.29 -15.32 31.71
C SER A 62 12.01 -14.74 30.31
N LYS A 63 12.73 -15.24 29.30
CA LYS A 63 12.58 -14.78 27.91
C LYS A 63 11.29 -15.30 27.29
N LYS A 64 10.58 -14.44 26.56
CA LYS A 64 9.59 -14.88 25.56
C LYS A 64 10.28 -15.11 24.20
N PRO A 65 9.68 -15.89 23.27
CA PRO A 65 10.20 -16.11 21.92
C PRO A 65 10.59 -14.84 21.15
N VAL A 66 9.88 -13.73 21.38
CA VAL A 66 10.21 -12.42 20.78
C VAL A 66 11.62 -11.94 21.14
N ALA A 67 12.15 -12.28 22.32
CA ALA A 67 13.52 -11.94 22.70
C ALA A 67 14.54 -12.58 21.74
N ASP A 68 14.30 -13.83 21.33
CA ASP A 68 15.18 -14.54 20.40
C ASP A 68 15.07 -13.98 18.98
N VAL A 69 13.88 -13.51 18.57
CA VAL A 69 13.70 -12.76 17.31
C VAL A 69 14.54 -11.50 17.29
N ILE A 70 14.52 -10.71 18.39
CA ILE A 70 15.30 -9.48 18.50
C ILE A 70 16.81 -9.79 18.47
N LEU A 71 17.27 -10.83 19.18
CA LEU A 71 18.67 -11.26 19.15
C LEU A 71 19.10 -11.73 17.75
N LYS A 72 18.27 -12.54 17.09
CA LYS A 72 18.48 -13.00 15.71
C LYS A 72 18.56 -11.81 14.74
N PHE A 73 17.69 -10.82 14.89
CA PHE A 73 17.71 -9.60 14.09
C PHE A 73 18.96 -8.74 14.36
N SER A 74 19.36 -8.58 15.61
CA SER A 74 20.60 -7.88 15.97
C SER A 74 21.83 -8.52 15.32
N LYS A 75 21.91 -9.86 15.28
CA LYS A 75 23.00 -10.58 14.59
C LYS A 75 22.99 -10.32 13.08
N LEU A 76 21.81 -10.30 12.46
CA LEU A 76 21.71 -9.96 11.04
C LEU A 76 22.26 -8.55 10.75
N LEU A 77 21.95 -7.56 11.59
CA LEU A 77 22.49 -6.20 11.43
C LEU A 77 24.03 -6.17 11.47
N THR A 78 24.65 -6.93 12.38
CA THR A 78 26.11 -7.03 12.46
C THR A 78 26.74 -7.73 11.26
N GLU A 79 26.02 -8.65 10.61
CA GLU A 79 26.53 -9.36 9.42
C GLU A 79 26.36 -8.55 8.13
N ILE A 80 25.37 -7.67 8.07
CA ILE A 80 25.12 -6.82 6.90
C ILE A 80 26.10 -5.64 6.86
N ASP A 81 26.65 -5.20 8.01
CA ASP A 81 27.54 -4.04 8.26
C ASP A 81 28.04 -3.32 7.00
N SER A 82 27.12 -2.58 6.38
CA SER A 82 27.33 -1.81 5.16
C SER A 82 26.33 -0.66 5.12
N ASP A 83 26.72 0.43 4.45
CA ASP A 83 25.86 1.60 4.26
C ASP A 83 24.67 1.23 3.36
N LEU A 84 23.52 0.98 3.99
CA LEU A 84 22.27 0.64 3.31
C LEU A 84 21.70 1.86 2.60
N LYS A 85 21.81 1.88 1.27
CA LYS A 85 21.26 2.94 0.44
C LYS A 85 19.86 2.57 -0.04
N LEU A 86 18.86 3.28 0.47
CA LEU A 86 17.48 3.13 0.00
C LEU A 86 17.41 3.40 -1.50
N ILE A 87 16.63 2.57 -2.20
CA ILE A 87 16.33 2.84 -3.60
C ILE A 87 15.41 4.06 -3.72
N GLU A 88 15.51 4.76 -4.84
CA GLU A 88 14.55 5.82 -5.16
C GLU A 88 13.16 5.21 -5.43
N ARG A 89 12.15 5.72 -4.71
CA ARG A 89 10.75 5.29 -4.89
C ARG A 89 10.12 6.08 -6.02
N GLY A 90 9.94 5.44 -7.17
CA GLY A 90 9.35 6.05 -8.36
C GLY A 90 7.84 6.33 -8.27
N ALA A 91 7.15 5.90 -7.21
CA ALA A 91 5.73 6.15 -6.99
C ALA A 91 5.47 6.83 -5.63
N ALA A 92 4.41 7.62 -5.54
CA ALA A 92 3.97 8.19 -4.27
C ALA A 92 2.45 8.23 -4.11
N VAL A 93 1.99 8.06 -2.87
CA VAL A 93 0.64 8.40 -2.42
C VAL A 93 0.63 9.87 -2.00
N LEU A 94 -0.26 10.67 -2.61
CA LEU A 94 -0.41 12.07 -2.26
C LEU A 94 -1.20 12.21 -0.96
N VAL A 95 -0.59 12.84 0.04
CA VAL A 95 -1.21 13.15 1.34
C VAL A 95 -1.72 14.59 1.31
N PRO A 96 -3.04 14.82 1.40
CA PRO A 96 -3.62 16.15 1.35
C PRO A 96 -3.18 16.98 2.55
N GLU A 97 -3.08 18.30 2.39
CA GLU A 97 -2.62 19.19 3.47
C GLU A 97 -3.52 19.10 4.70
N HIS A 98 -4.83 19.00 4.50
CA HIS A 98 -5.80 18.92 5.59
C HIS A 98 -5.71 17.64 6.44
N PHE A 99 -4.93 16.64 6.00
CA PHE A 99 -4.69 15.44 6.80
C PHE A 99 -3.79 15.71 8.01
N TYR A 100 -2.82 16.62 7.87
CA TYR A 100 -1.83 16.93 8.91
C TYR A 100 -1.89 18.39 9.38
N LYS A 101 -2.73 19.23 8.77
CA LYS A 101 -3.06 20.58 9.25
C LYS A 101 -4.56 20.69 9.51
N ARG A 102 -4.92 21.40 10.58
CA ARG A 102 -6.32 21.64 10.93
C ARG A 102 -6.83 22.87 10.19
N PHE A 103 -7.98 22.71 9.52
CA PHE A 103 -8.70 23.80 8.87
C PHE A 103 -10.13 23.85 9.41
N PRO A 104 -10.64 25.02 9.84
CA PRO A 104 -12.01 25.14 10.36
C PRO A 104 -13.10 24.68 9.38
N PHE A 105 -12.81 24.72 8.08
CA PHE A 105 -13.73 24.34 7.00
C PHE A 105 -13.55 22.89 6.51
N HIS A 106 -12.61 22.13 7.09
CA HIS A 106 -12.39 20.74 6.75
C HIS A 106 -13.04 19.85 7.82
N ASN A 107 -14.08 19.14 7.42
CA ASN A 107 -14.91 18.30 8.27
C ASN A 107 -15.04 16.87 7.72
N MET A 108 -14.17 16.46 6.80
CA MET A 108 -14.19 15.11 6.25
C MET A 108 -13.65 14.10 7.28
N PRO A 109 -14.07 12.82 7.19
CA PRO A 109 -13.60 11.79 8.11
C PRO A 109 -12.12 11.47 7.87
N VAL A 110 -11.23 12.10 8.64
CA VAL A 110 -9.77 11.89 8.57
C VAL A 110 -9.39 10.41 8.74
N GLU A 111 -10.16 9.65 9.53
CA GLU A 111 -9.97 8.20 9.68
C GLU A 111 -10.14 7.44 8.35
N ASP A 112 -11.08 7.86 7.50
CA ASP A 112 -11.28 7.23 6.19
C ASP A 112 -10.10 7.51 5.27
N GLU A 113 -9.56 8.74 5.29
CA GLU A 113 -8.37 9.08 4.51
C GLU A 113 -7.15 8.27 4.99
N ALA A 114 -6.93 8.18 6.31
CA ALA A 114 -5.87 7.35 6.88
C ALA A 114 -5.99 5.88 6.44
N ARG A 115 -7.21 5.33 6.50
CA ARG A 115 -7.52 3.97 6.04
C ARG A 115 -7.27 3.79 4.56
N SER A 116 -7.67 4.75 3.73
CA SER A 116 -7.39 4.73 2.29
C SER A 116 -5.88 4.77 2.01
N PHE A 117 -5.10 5.56 2.74
CA PHE A 117 -3.63 5.58 2.61
C PHE A 117 -3.00 4.23 2.95
N MET A 118 -3.41 3.62 4.07
CA MET A 118 -2.91 2.32 4.49
C MET A 118 -3.27 1.22 3.49
N GLU A 119 -4.50 1.21 2.99
CA GLU A 119 -4.94 0.21 2.01
C GLU A 119 -4.24 0.41 0.66
N THR A 120 -4.06 1.66 0.22
CA THR A 120 -3.25 2.00 -0.97
C THR A 120 -1.84 1.45 -0.85
N PHE A 121 -1.19 1.69 0.29
CA PHE A 121 0.16 1.22 0.55
C PHE A 121 0.20 -0.32 0.55
N THR A 122 -0.76 -0.97 1.22
CA THR A 122 -0.85 -2.43 1.28
C THR A 122 -0.97 -3.05 -0.12
N GLN A 123 -1.90 -2.54 -0.95
CA GLN A 123 -2.10 -3.07 -2.30
C GLN A 123 -0.93 -2.76 -3.24
N ALA A 124 -0.28 -1.60 -3.07
CA ALA A 124 0.95 -1.25 -3.78
C ALA A 124 2.10 -2.20 -3.42
N LYS A 125 2.29 -2.52 -2.13
CA LYS A 125 3.30 -3.50 -1.68
C LYS A 125 3.01 -4.90 -2.23
N GLY A 126 1.75 -5.32 -2.25
CA GLY A 126 1.33 -6.56 -2.89
C GLY A 126 1.60 -6.61 -4.40
N ALA A 127 1.79 -5.46 -5.05
CA ALA A 127 2.20 -5.34 -6.45
C ALA A 127 3.72 -5.15 -6.65
N SER A 128 4.52 -5.26 -5.57
CA SER A 128 5.95 -4.90 -5.54
C SER A 128 6.23 -3.48 -6.09
N LEU A 129 5.29 -2.54 -5.91
CA LEU A 129 5.41 -1.17 -6.37
C LEU A 129 6.31 -0.38 -5.39
N PRO A 130 7.47 0.18 -5.83
CA PRO A 130 8.32 1.01 -4.98
C PRO A 130 7.64 2.36 -4.74
N ILE A 131 6.87 2.42 -3.65
CA ILE A 131 6.01 3.54 -3.29
C ILE A 131 6.44 4.21 -1.98
N THR A 132 6.16 5.51 -1.88
CA THR A 132 6.30 6.34 -0.67
C THR A 132 5.10 7.27 -0.49
N PHE A 133 5.16 8.19 0.45
CA PHE A 133 4.17 9.26 0.62
C PHE A 133 4.77 10.61 0.20
N VAL A 134 3.96 11.47 -0.39
CA VAL A 134 4.33 12.83 -0.73
C VAL A 134 3.26 13.79 -0.24
N ARG A 135 3.66 14.87 0.43
CA ARG A 135 2.72 15.88 0.92
C ARG A 135 2.19 16.71 -0.24
N GLU A 136 0.94 17.15 -0.14
CA GLU A 136 0.32 18.01 -1.16
C GLU A 136 1.11 19.29 -1.44
N GLU A 137 1.76 19.84 -0.41
CA GLU A 137 2.57 21.05 -0.47
C GLU A 137 3.94 20.85 -1.14
N GLU A 138 4.32 19.62 -1.47
CA GLU A 138 5.60 19.33 -2.11
C GLU A 138 5.81 20.18 -3.38
N GLU A 139 7.03 20.68 -3.52
CA GLU A 139 7.41 21.54 -4.62
C GLU A 139 7.29 20.82 -5.96
N TYR A 140 6.89 21.55 -6.99
CA TYR A 140 6.70 20.97 -8.33
C TYR A 140 7.98 20.31 -8.87
N ALA A 141 9.16 20.85 -8.55
CA ALA A 141 10.43 20.28 -8.97
C ALA A 141 10.63 18.86 -8.41
N ASN A 142 10.28 18.65 -7.13
CA ASN A 142 10.42 17.37 -6.44
C ASN A 142 9.41 16.33 -6.93
N LEU A 143 8.25 16.74 -7.44
CA LEU A 143 7.27 15.80 -8.04
C LEU A 143 7.82 15.07 -9.27
N LYS A 144 8.80 15.66 -9.98
CA LYS A 144 9.36 15.09 -11.21
C LYS A 144 10.12 13.78 -10.98
N ARG A 145 10.53 13.49 -9.74
CA ARG A 145 11.18 12.22 -9.39
C ARG A 145 10.21 11.03 -9.44
N TYR A 146 8.92 11.31 -9.28
CA TYR A 146 7.88 10.28 -9.37
C TYR A 146 7.41 10.10 -10.80
N LYS A 147 7.23 8.83 -11.20
CA LYS A 147 6.55 8.41 -12.42
C LYS A 147 5.07 8.12 -12.19
N LEU A 148 4.68 7.83 -10.94
CA LEU A 148 3.31 7.54 -10.55
C LEU A 148 2.92 8.34 -9.29
N ILE A 149 1.80 9.05 -9.36
CA ILE A 149 1.16 9.65 -8.19
C ILE A 149 -0.22 9.06 -8.03
N ILE A 150 -0.51 8.55 -6.83
CA ILE A 150 -1.80 7.97 -6.45
C ILE A 150 -2.51 8.95 -5.51
N VAL A 151 -3.75 9.29 -5.85
CA VAL A 151 -4.68 10.03 -5.01
C VAL A 151 -5.80 9.05 -4.62
N PRO A 152 -5.73 8.39 -3.46
CA PRO A 152 -6.61 7.25 -3.18
C PRO A 152 -7.85 7.66 -2.40
N SER A 153 -9.05 7.47 -2.98
CA SER A 153 -10.33 7.71 -2.29
C SER A 153 -10.41 9.02 -1.49
N ILE A 154 -9.68 10.07 -1.90
CA ILE A 154 -9.67 11.39 -1.25
C ILE A 154 -10.80 12.25 -1.85
N SER A 155 -11.55 12.92 -0.98
CA SER A 155 -12.70 13.72 -1.36
C SER A 155 -12.37 15.19 -1.65
N ARG A 156 -11.19 15.68 -1.25
CA ARG A 156 -10.77 17.08 -1.41
C ARG A 156 -9.26 17.20 -1.65
N LEU A 157 -8.86 18.00 -2.63
CA LEU A 157 -7.51 18.55 -2.77
C LEU A 157 -7.64 20.04 -3.07
N LYS A 158 -6.55 20.81 -2.95
CA LYS A 158 -6.53 22.20 -3.41
C LYS A 158 -6.77 22.25 -4.91
N THR A 159 -7.47 23.28 -5.37
CA THR A 159 -7.68 23.54 -6.80
C THR A 159 -6.35 23.65 -7.56
N VAL A 160 -5.37 24.34 -6.96
CA VAL A 160 -4.00 24.45 -7.51
C VAL A 160 -3.28 23.11 -7.59
N THR A 161 -3.58 22.15 -6.71
CA THR A 161 -2.98 20.81 -6.73
C THR A 161 -3.40 20.07 -7.99
N TRP A 162 -4.68 20.14 -8.39
CA TRP A 162 -5.12 19.51 -9.64
C TRP A 162 -4.45 20.10 -10.87
N ARG A 163 -4.27 21.43 -10.91
CA ARG A 163 -3.53 22.09 -11.99
C ARG A 163 -2.05 21.68 -12.00
N LYS A 164 -1.44 21.56 -10.81
CA LYS A 164 -0.06 21.07 -10.62
C LYS A 164 0.10 19.64 -11.14
N LEU A 165 -0.81 18.74 -10.76
CA LEU A 165 -0.81 17.35 -11.22
C LEU A 165 -1.04 17.26 -12.73
N LEU A 166 -1.98 18.01 -13.30
CA LEU A 166 -2.20 18.04 -14.75
C LEU A 166 -0.95 18.46 -15.52
N LYS A 167 -0.24 19.50 -15.04
CA LYS A 167 1.02 19.94 -15.62
C LYS A 167 2.08 18.83 -15.58
N TRP A 168 2.18 18.12 -14.46
CA TRP A 168 3.09 17.00 -14.26
C TRP A 168 2.75 15.80 -15.18
N VAL A 169 1.47 15.41 -15.26
CA VAL A 169 1.02 14.34 -16.18
C VAL A 169 1.35 14.70 -17.63
N LYS A 170 1.09 15.95 -18.05
CA LYS A 170 1.44 16.42 -19.41
C LYS A 170 2.92 16.20 -19.77
N GLN A 171 3.81 16.17 -18.77
CA GLN A 171 5.25 15.95 -18.93
C GLN A 171 5.67 14.47 -18.91
N GLY A 172 4.74 13.53 -18.67
CA GLY A 172 5.01 12.08 -18.73
C GLY A 172 4.63 11.30 -17.47
N GLY A 173 4.14 11.98 -16.42
CA GLY A 173 3.66 11.30 -15.21
C GLY A 173 2.39 10.48 -15.43
N THR A 174 2.18 9.45 -14.62
CA THR A 174 0.91 8.70 -14.55
C THR A 174 0.18 9.05 -13.27
N LEU A 175 -1.02 9.64 -13.37
CA LEU A 175 -1.89 9.93 -12.23
C LEU A 175 -2.94 8.84 -12.07
N TYR A 176 -3.13 8.35 -10.86
CA TYR A 176 -4.30 7.56 -10.50
C TYR A 176 -5.15 8.31 -9.47
N TYR A 177 -6.46 8.38 -9.72
CA TYR A 177 -7.42 8.93 -8.77
C TYR A 177 -8.61 7.99 -8.62
N SER A 178 -8.93 7.67 -7.36
CA SER A 178 -10.17 6.98 -6.99
C SER A 178 -11.09 7.96 -6.29
N TYR A 179 -12.29 8.15 -6.84
CA TYR A 179 -13.25 9.14 -6.36
C TYR A 179 -13.99 8.67 -5.12
N SER A 180 -14.00 9.50 -4.07
CA SER A 180 -14.88 9.33 -2.91
C SER A 180 -15.89 10.46 -2.80
N ARG A 181 -17.08 10.10 -2.32
CA ARG A 181 -18.18 11.00 -1.98
C ARG A 181 -18.86 10.46 -0.73
N TYR A 182 -19.41 11.38 0.06
CA TYR A 182 -20.10 11.06 1.29
C TYR A 182 -21.52 11.61 1.28
N ALA A 183 -22.48 10.83 1.77
CA ALA A 183 -23.87 11.25 1.91
C ALA A 183 -23.99 12.44 2.87
N THR A 184 -23.20 12.44 3.93
CA THR A 184 -23.14 13.48 4.97
C THR A 184 -22.58 14.82 4.45
N TRP A 185 -21.80 14.80 3.36
CA TRP A 185 -21.22 16.00 2.73
C TRP A 185 -21.52 16.07 1.21
N PRO A 186 -22.79 16.20 0.81
CA PRO A 186 -23.24 15.96 -0.56
C PRO A 186 -22.84 17.05 -1.56
N HIS A 187 -22.47 18.24 -1.09
CA HIS A 187 -22.07 19.38 -1.93
C HIS A 187 -20.57 19.36 -2.31
N MET A 188 -19.85 18.32 -1.89
CA MET A 188 -18.42 18.21 -2.10
C MET A 188 -18.08 17.78 -3.54
N SER A 189 -17.14 18.51 -4.14
CA SER A 189 -16.46 18.08 -5.37
C SER A 189 -14.97 18.03 -5.12
N ALA A 190 -14.36 16.89 -5.45
CA ALA A 190 -12.93 16.70 -5.30
C ALA A 190 -12.13 17.57 -6.27
N SER A 191 -12.64 17.80 -7.48
CA SER A 191 -12.00 18.61 -8.53
C SER A 191 -12.98 19.61 -9.13
N HIS A 192 -12.43 20.69 -9.69
CA HIS A 192 -13.16 21.70 -10.46
C HIS A 192 -12.88 21.57 -11.97
N ILE A 193 -11.98 20.66 -12.36
CA ILE A 193 -11.44 20.53 -13.72
C ILE A 193 -11.48 19.08 -14.19
N TRP A 194 -12.64 18.44 -14.01
CA TRP A 194 -12.87 17.03 -14.33
C TRP A 194 -12.55 16.71 -15.79
N GLU A 195 -12.98 17.58 -16.70
CA GLU A 195 -12.78 17.43 -18.15
C GLU A 195 -11.28 17.51 -18.49
N ASP A 196 -10.61 18.55 -18.01
CA ASP A 196 -9.19 18.79 -18.28
C ASP A 196 -8.28 17.67 -17.75
N VAL A 197 -8.54 17.14 -16.56
CA VAL A 197 -7.68 16.15 -15.91
C VAL A 197 -8.04 14.74 -16.33
N PHE A 198 -9.31 14.38 -16.20
CA PHE A 198 -9.77 13.00 -16.26
C PHE A 198 -10.50 12.66 -17.55
N GLY A 199 -10.89 13.67 -18.35
CA GLY A 199 -11.56 13.44 -19.62
C GLY A 199 -13.00 12.99 -19.47
N VAL A 200 -13.61 13.39 -18.36
CA VAL A 200 -14.98 13.04 -18.01
C VAL A 200 -15.74 14.28 -17.56
N LYS A 201 -17.05 14.23 -17.75
CA LYS A 201 -18.01 15.23 -17.26
C LYS A 201 -18.84 14.63 -16.12
N THR A 202 -19.08 15.40 -15.07
CA THR A 202 -20.01 15.03 -14.00
C THR A 202 -21.45 15.05 -14.53
N SER A 203 -22.26 14.04 -14.22
CA SER A 203 -23.67 13.99 -14.62
C SER A 203 -24.64 13.82 -13.45
N LEU A 204 -24.17 14.10 -12.23
CA LEU A 204 -25.02 14.09 -11.04
C LEU A 204 -26.05 15.23 -11.15
N LYS A 205 -27.33 14.90 -10.95
CA LYS A 205 -28.42 15.89 -10.98
C LYS A 205 -28.35 16.78 -9.73
N ALA A 206 -28.65 18.07 -9.89
CA ALA A 206 -28.74 19.00 -8.76
C ALA A 206 -29.75 18.48 -7.73
N GLY A 207 -29.39 18.56 -6.44
CA GLY A 207 -30.18 18.02 -5.33
C GLY A 207 -29.91 16.54 -5.00
N MET A 208 -29.21 15.79 -5.86
CA MET A 208 -28.82 14.42 -5.56
C MET A 208 -27.58 14.36 -4.67
N ILE A 209 -27.61 13.45 -3.69
CA ILE A 209 -26.48 13.22 -2.76
C ILE A 209 -25.43 12.26 -3.31
N GLY A 210 -25.71 11.54 -4.40
CA GLY A 210 -24.80 10.56 -5.02
C GLY A 210 -25.53 9.30 -5.49
N GLU A 211 -24.77 8.30 -5.94
CA GLU A 211 -25.27 6.93 -6.15
C GLU A 211 -24.79 6.05 -4.99
N PRO A 212 -25.68 5.31 -4.30
CA PRO A 212 -25.29 4.36 -3.27
C PRO A 212 -24.44 3.22 -3.83
N ILE A 213 -23.56 2.70 -2.98
CA ILE A 213 -22.69 1.59 -3.30
C ILE A 213 -22.96 0.49 -2.28
N GLU A 214 -23.57 -0.62 -2.71
CA GLU A 214 -23.68 -1.84 -1.89
C GLU A 214 -22.55 -2.82 -2.26
N SER A 215 -22.45 -3.12 -3.56
CA SER A 215 -21.38 -3.91 -4.14
C SER A 215 -21.04 -3.40 -5.53
N ILE A 216 -19.79 -3.63 -5.96
CA ILE A 216 -19.32 -3.32 -7.31
C ILE A 216 -18.59 -4.52 -7.88
N GLU A 217 -18.97 -4.93 -9.10
CA GLU A 217 -18.19 -5.87 -9.91
C GLU A 217 -17.54 -5.08 -11.03
N ILE A 218 -16.24 -4.79 -10.90
CA ILE A 218 -15.46 -4.13 -11.94
C ILE A 218 -15.09 -5.18 -12.98
N LYS A 219 -15.73 -5.11 -14.15
CA LYS A 219 -15.42 -5.93 -15.32
C LYS A 219 -14.58 -5.14 -16.30
N PHE A 220 -13.35 -5.58 -16.54
CA PHE A 220 -12.44 -4.97 -17.50
C PHE A 220 -12.94 -5.24 -18.92
N SER A 221 -13.24 -4.17 -19.66
CA SER A 221 -13.64 -4.24 -21.07
C SER A 221 -12.46 -4.16 -22.02
N LYS A 222 -11.31 -3.67 -21.53
CA LYS A 222 -10.06 -3.54 -22.27
C LYS A 222 -8.88 -4.03 -21.45
N ASN A 223 -7.77 -4.30 -22.14
CA ASN A 223 -6.53 -4.68 -21.49
C ASN A 223 -5.90 -3.47 -20.78
N LEU A 224 -5.50 -3.68 -19.54
CA LEU A 224 -4.63 -2.82 -18.77
C LEU A 224 -3.65 -3.73 -18.03
N TYR A 225 -2.64 -4.21 -18.76
CA TYR A 225 -1.76 -5.30 -18.31
C TYR A 225 -1.25 -5.09 -16.86
N PRO A 226 -1.36 -6.08 -15.96
CA PRO A 226 -1.68 -7.49 -16.24
C PRO A 226 -3.18 -7.83 -16.28
N LEU A 227 -4.06 -6.83 -16.11
CA LEU A 227 -5.50 -7.02 -16.25
C LEU A 227 -5.86 -7.14 -17.74
N LYS A 228 -6.61 -8.18 -18.08
CA LYS A 228 -7.08 -8.48 -19.43
C LYS A 228 -8.55 -8.16 -19.55
N ALA A 229 -9.00 -7.90 -20.78
CA ALA A 229 -10.43 -7.83 -21.07
C ALA A 229 -11.12 -9.12 -20.62
N GLY A 230 -12.24 -8.98 -19.92
CA GLY A 230 -12.97 -10.08 -19.30
C GLY A 230 -12.66 -10.30 -17.81
N ASP A 231 -11.53 -9.81 -17.31
CA ASP A 231 -11.20 -9.89 -15.88
C ASP A 231 -12.24 -9.17 -15.03
N LYS A 232 -12.43 -9.69 -13.81
CA LYS A 232 -13.39 -9.17 -12.84
C LYS A 232 -12.73 -8.99 -11.48
N ILE A 233 -13.11 -7.93 -10.78
CA ILE A 233 -12.77 -7.70 -9.37
C ILE A 233 -14.02 -7.18 -8.66
N THR A 234 -14.40 -7.84 -7.56
CA THR A 234 -15.62 -7.53 -6.82
C THR A 234 -15.29 -6.85 -5.51
N TYR A 235 -16.05 -5.82 -5.12
CA TYR A 235 -15.91 -5.15 -3.84
C TYR A 235 -17.27 -5.07 -3.16
N ILE A 236 -17.26 -5.13 -1.82
CA ILE A 236 -18.46 -5.00 -0.98
C ILE A 236 -18.25 -3.78 -0.08
N ASN A 237 -19.17 -2.82 -0.16
CA ASN A 237 -19.12 -1.62 0.67
C ASN A 237 -19.89 -1.87 1.98
N TYR A 238 -19.17 -1.76 3.10
CA TYR A 238 -19.74 -1.88 4.44
C TYR A 238 -20.02 -0.53 5.10
N LYS A 239 -19.83 0.58 4.39
CA LYS A 239 -20.05 1.94 4.90
C LYS A 239 -21.08 2.66 4.02
N GLU A 240 -22.34 2.66 4.46
CA GLU A 240 -23.49 3.21 3.71
C GLU A 240 -23.33 4.68 3.34
N ASP A 241 -22.63 5.47 4.16
CA ASP A 241 -22.35 6.88 3.90
C ASP A 241 -21.37 7.10 2.73
N VAL A 242 -20.63 6.06 2.29
CA VAL A 242 -19.72 6.14 1.14
C VAL A 242 -20.50 5.92 -0.16
N LEU A 243 -20.49 6.94 -1.01
CA LEU A 243 -21.22 6.99 -2.28
C LEU A 243 -20.27 7.18 -3.47
N THR A 244 -20.82 7.11 -4.68
CA THR A 244 -20.17 7.53 -5.93
C THR A 244 -21.00 8.62 -6.63
N SER A 245 -20.57 9.01 -7.83
CA SER A 245 -21.30 9.90 -8.73
C SER A 245 -21.22 9.37 -10.16
N PRO A 246 -22.21 9.68 -11.01
CA PRO A 246 -22.14 9.34 -12.41
C PRO A 246 -21.20 10.31 -13.14
N PHE A 247 -20.40 9.73 -14.03
CA PHE A 247 -19.47 10.41 -14.91
C PHE A 247 -19.69 9.92 -16.34
N VAL A 248 -19.63 10.84 -17.30
CA VAL A 248 -19.74 10.56 -18.73
C VAL A 248 -18.38 10.83 -19.37
N PRO A 249 -17.82 9.89 -20.17
CA PRO A 249 -16.57 10.14 -20.87
C PRO A 249 -16.76 11.25 -21.92
N LEU A 250 -15.76 12.11 -22.05
CA LEU A 250 -15.63 13.07 -23.15
C LEU A 250 -14.58 12.56 -24.13
N ASP A 251 -13.33 12.47 -23.68
CA ASP A 251 -12.19 11.92 -24.42
C ASP A 251 -11.50 10.75 -23.69
N ALA A 252 -11.94 10.43 -22.47
CA ALA A 252 -11.42 9.30 -21.72
C ALA A 252 -11.96 7.97 -22.26
N GLU A 253 -11.07 7.00 -22.38
CA GLU A 253 -11.39 5.63 -22.74
C GLU A 253 -11.97 4.87 -21.54
N ILE A 254 -13.04 4.10 -21.75
CA ILE A 254 -13.59 3.22 -20.71
C ILE A 254 -12.80 1.92 -20.68
N ILE A 255 -12.07 1.69 -19.59
CA ILE A 255 -11.25 0.49 -19.36
C ILE A 255 -12.02 -0.61 -18.66
N ALA A 256 -12.93 -0.24 -17.76
CA ALA A 256 -13.77 -1.18 -17.05
C ALA A 256 -15.17 -0.62 -16.80
N THR A 257 -16.13 -1.53 -16.60
CA THR A 257 -17.53 -1.22 -16.31
C THR A 257 -18.00 -1.91 -15.04
N CYS A 258 -19.02 -1.38 -14.40
CA CYS A 258 -19.76 -2.01 -13.31
C CYS A 258 -21.25 -1.87 -13.62
N ASN A 259 -21.99 -2.98 -13.65
CA ASN A 259 -23.40 -3.01 -14.06
C ASN A 259 -23.66 -2.28 -15.40
N LYS A 260 -22.80 -2.53 -16.39
CA LYS A 260 -22.79 -1.90 -17.73
C LYS A 260 -22.54 -0.38 -17.75
N ARG A 261 -22.29 0.26 -16.60
CA ARG A 261 -21.91 1.67 -16.52
C ARG A 261 -20.38 1.81 -16.49
N PRO A 262 -19.79 2.86 -17.08
CA PRO A 262 -18.35 3.12 -16.97
C PRO A 262 -17.89 3.17 -15.51
N ALA A 263 -16.77 2.53 -15.19
CA ALA A 263 -16.26 2.43 -13.82
C ALA A 263 -14.81 2.94 -13.71
N ILE A 264 -13.94 2.50 -14.62
CA ILE A 264 -12.54 2.94 -14.71
C ILE A 264 -12.32 3.56 -16.09
N PHE A 265 -11.70 4.73 -16.09
CA PHE A 265 -11.40 5.53 -17.26
C PHE A 265 -9.88 5.70 -17.40
N LEU A 266 -9.41 5.78 -18.64
CA LEU A 266 -8.03 6.11 -18.99
C LEU A 266 -8.03 7.30 -19.95
N ALA A 267 -7.33 8.36 -19.58
CA ALA A 267 -7.19 9.54 -20.40
C ALA A 267 -5.70 9.83 -20.67
N LYS A 268 -5.36 10.21 -21.89
CA LYS A 268 -4.01 10.68 -22.22
C LYS A 268 -3.95 12.19 -22.02
N ARG A 269 -2.93 12.68 -21.31
CA ARG A 269 -2.68 14.11 -21.14
C ARG A 269 -1.23 14.38 -21.48
N GLY A 270 -0.98 15.04 -22.60
CA GLY A 270 0.38 15.24 -23.11
C GLY A 270 1.12 13.91 -23.29
N LYS A 271 2.27 13.76 -22.62
CA LYS A 271 3.09 12.53 -22.65
C LYS A 271 2.66 11.48 -21.63
N GLY A 272 1.81 11.82 -20.66
CA GLY A 272 1.42 10.95 -19.56
C GLY A 272 -0.04 10.47 -19.63
N HIS A 273 -0.44 9.79 -18.57
CA HIS A 273 -1.73 9.12 -18.47
C HIS A 273 -2.45 9.47 -17.16
N VAL A 274 -3.78 9.47 -17.20
CA VAL A 274 -4.62 9.57 -16.02
C VAL A 274 -5.56 8.37 -15.98
N VAL A 275 -5.49 7.60 -14.91
CA VAL A 275 -6.42 6.53 -14.58
C VAL A 275 -7.40 7.06 -13.53
N PHE A 276 -8.68 7.01 -13.84
CA PHE A 276 -9.74 7.49 -12.96
C PHE A 276 -10.69 6.35 -12.63
N SER A 277 -10.83 6.02 -11.35
CA SER A 277 -11.91 5.18 -10.86
C SER A 277 -13.03 6.07 -10.32
N ARG A 278 -14.26 5.88 -10.81
CA ARG A 278 -15.42 6.57 -10.22
C ARG A 278 -15.76 6.08 -8.82
N TYR A 279 -15.26 4.91 -8.43
CA TYR A 279 -15.54 4.30 -7.14
C TYR A 279 -14.36 4.48 -6.18
N PRO A 280 -14.62 4.64 -4.86
CA PRO A 280 -13.61 4.77 -3.81
C PRO A 280 -13.05 3.41 -3.41
N LEU A 281 -12.24 2.80 -4.29
CA LEU A 281 -11.83 1.40 -4.19
C LEU A 281 -11.06 1.13 -2.90
N GLU A 282 -10.13 2.01 -2.56
CA GLU A 282 -9.27 1.85 -1.38
C GLU A 282 -10.07 2.03 -0.10
N LEU A 283 -10.99 2.98 -0.05
CA LEU A 283 -11.84 3.18 1.12
C LEU A 283 -12.80 2.00 1.35
N ILE A 284 -13.41 1.48 0.29
CA ILE A 284 -14.27 0.29 0.36
C ILE A 284 -13.48 -0.89 0.92
N LEU A 285 -12.27 -1.13 0.38
CA LEU A 285 -11.40 -2.22 0.83
C LEU A 285 -10.92 -2.04 2.27
N ALA A 286 -10.57 -0.82 2.68
CA ALA A 286 -10.07 -0.55 4.02
C ALA A 286 -11.14 -0.76 5.12
N ARG A 287 -12.42 -0.81 4.74
CA ARG A 287 -13.56 -1.16 5.60
C ARG A 287 -14.01 -2.62 5.43
N SER A 288 -13.31 -3.42 4.62
CA SER A 288 -13.57 -4.86 4.49
C SER A 288 -13.36 -5.56 5.83
N LYS A 289 -14.28 -6.47 6.16
CA LYS A 289 -14.29 -7.23 7.42
C LYS A 289 -13.34 -8.43 7.40
N THR A 290 -12.64 -8.70 6.29
CA THR A 290 -11.81 -9.90 6.14
C THR A 290 -10.39 -9.60 5.65
N LEU A 291 -9.43 -10.39 6.15
CA LEU A 291 -8.04 -10.40 5.69
C LEU A 291 -7.87 -11.14 4.34
N LYS A 292 -8.88 -11.91 3.90
CA LYS A 292 -8.87 -12.63 2.61
C LYS A 292 -8.65 -11.69 1.42
N ARG A 293 -8.98 -10.39 1.59
CA ARG A 293 -8.85 -9.36 0.55
C ARG A 293 -7.48 -9.31 -0.13
N ILE A 294 -6.39 -9.61 0.57
CA ILE A 294 -5.04 -9.60 -0.03
C ILE A 294 -4.92 -10.60 -1.19
N ARG A 295 -5.66 -11.72 -1.12
CA ARG A 295 -5.67 -12.79 -2.13
C ARG A 295 -6.71 -12.60 -3.24
N GLU A 296 -7.62 -11.65 -3.10
CA GLU A 296 -8.75 -11.44 -4.02
C GLU A 296 -8.38 -10.64 -5.28
N GLY A 297 -7.09 -10.28 -5.43
CA GLY A 297 -6.56 -9.71 -6.67
C GLY A 297 -6.66 -8.19 -6.79
N TYR A 298 -7.01 -7.46 -5.73
CA TYR A 298 -7.08 -5.98 -5.76
C TYR A 298 -5.74 -5.33 -6.11
N HIS A 299 -4.62 -5.91 -5.66
CA HIS A 299 -3.26 -5.47 -6.00
C HIS A 299 -3.01 -5.43 -7.52
N ARG A 300 -3.77 -6.18 -8.33
CA ARG A 300 -3.60 -6.21 -9.80
C ARG A 300 -3.87 -4.85 -10.45
N ILE A 301 -4.71 -4.00 -9.86
CA ILE A 301 -4.89 -2.60 -10.30
C ILE A 301 -3.57 -1.83 -10.11
N TYR A 302 -2.88 -2.05 -9.00
CA TYR A 302 -1.60 -1.42 -8.71
C TYR A 302 -0.48 -1.98 -9.59
N SER A 303 -0.51 -3.27 -9.92
CA SER A 303 0.37 -3.87 -10.93
C SER A 303 0.16 -3.21 -12.30
N ALA A 304 -1.09 -2.91 -12.66
CA ALA A 304 -1.40 -2.18 -13.88
C ALA A 304 -0.87 -0.74 -13.86
N LEU A 305 -1.00 -0.03 -12.74
CA LEU A 305 -0.42 1.32 -12.57
C LEU A 305 1.11 1.30 -12.63
N LEU A 306 1.75 0.29 -12.03
CA LEU A 306 3.20 0.06 -12.11
C LEU A 306 3.65 -0.07 -13.57
N GLN A 307 2.94 -0.87 -14.37
CA GLN A 307 3.26 -1.10 -15.77
C GLN A 307 3.05 0.17 -16.61
N LEU A 308 1.89 0.83 -16.45
CA LEU A 308 1.52 2.04 -17.17
C LEU A 308 2.46 3.23 -16.87
N SER A 309 2.98 3.33 -15.65
CA SER A 309 3.94 4.38 -15.25
C SER A 309 5.37 4.14 -15.74
N GLY A 310 5.67 2.97 -16.30
CA GLY A 310 7.03 2.67 -16.77
C GLY A 310 8.04 2.47 -15.63
N ILE A 311 7.59 2.25 -14.40
CA ILE A 311 8.45 1.84 -13.28
C ILE A 311 8.83 0.37 -13.49
N ARG A 312 10.09 0.02 -13.23
CA ARG A 312 10.65 -1.33 -13.42
C ARG A 312 11.43 -1.74 -12.16
N PRO A 313 10.77 -2.33 -11.15
CA PRO A 313 11.45 -2.83 -9.96
C PRO A 313 12.34 -4.01 -10.34
N LEU A 314 13.55 -4.06 -9.77
CA LEU A 314 14.51 -5.16 -10.01
C LEU A 314 13.99 -6.47 -9.43
N PHE A 315 13.40 -6.41 -8.24
CA PHE A 315 12.85 -7.54 -7.52
C PHE A 315 11.33 -7.43 -7.45
N VAL A 316 10.62 -8.48 -7.88
CA VAL A 316 9.15 -8.54 -7.89
C VAL A 316 8.69 -9.90 -7.42
N CYS A 317 7.96 -9.96 -6.32
CA CYS A 317 7.32 -11.20 -5.87
C CYS A 317 5.94 -11.35 -6.55
N GLN A 318 5.60 -12.57 -6.96
CA GLN A 318 4.32 -12.86 -7.62
C GLN A 318 3.14 -13.00 -6.62
N ASP A 319 3.42 -13.25 -5.34
CA ASP A 319 2.38 -13.40 -4.32
C ASP A 319 2.17 -12.11 -3.53
N PRO A 320 0.95 -11.52 -3.51
CA PRO A 320 0.68 -10.23 -2.88
C PRO A 320 0.73 -10.26 -1.36
N ARG A 321 0.84 -11.43 -0.73
CA ARG A 321 1.05 -11.57 0.72
C ARG A 321 2.48 -11.25 1.15
N VAL A 322 3.41 -11.23 0.21
CA VAL A 322 4.83 -11.04 0.45
C VAL A 322 5.22 -9.64 0.02
N GLU A 323 5.53 -8.79 1.01
CA GLU A 323 6.15 -7.50 0.73
C GLU A 323 7.60 -7.74 0.28
N THR A 324 7.97 -7.12 -0.83
CA THR A 324 9.31 -7.20 -1.40
C THR A 324 9.98 -5.85 -1.29
N GLU A 325 11.07 -5.80 -0.53
CA GLU A 325 11.89 -4.62 -0.36
C GLU A 325 13.34 -4.91 -0.70
N TYR A 326 14.05 -3.88 -1.17
CA TYR A 326 15.48 -4.01 -1.40
C TYR A 326 16.19 -2.67 -1.27
N VAL A 327 17.44 -2.75 -0.83
CA VAL A 327 18.35 -1.62 -0.68
C VAL A 327 19.66 -1.95 -1.38
N LYS A 328 20.34 -0.91 -1.83
CA LYS A 328 21.64 -1.04 -2.49
C LYS A 328 22.74 -1.08 -1.43
N LEU A 329 23.62 -2.06 -1.55
CA LEU A 329 24.92 -2.15 -0.86
C LEU A 329 26.01 -1.57 -1.78
N SER A 330 27.29 -1.66 -1.40
CA SER A 330 28.39 -1.18 -2.24
C SER A 330 28.38 -1.80 -3.64
N GLU A 331 28.27 -3.14 -3.72
CA GLU A 331 28.35 -3.93 -4.95
C GLU A 331 27.14 -4.85 -5.15
N ASP A 332 26.29 -4.99 -4.12
CA ASP A 332 25.18 -5.94 -4.08
C ASP A 332 23.85 -5.24 -3.77
N TYR A 333 22.78 -6.03 -3.72
CA TYR A 333 21.52 -5.66 -3.10
C TYR A 333 21.25 -6.55 -1.91
N LEU A 334 20.71 -5.95 -0.85
CA LEU A 334 20.02 -6.69 0.19
C LEU A 334 18.54 -6.67 -0.16
N VAL A 335 17.95 -7.86 -0.35
CA VAL A 335 16.54 -8.07 -0.66
C VAL A 335 15.86 -8.68 0.55
N ALA A 336 14.75 -8.12 0.97
CA ALA A 336 13.88 -8.66 2.01
C ALA A 336 12.54 -9.08 1.41
N LEU A 337 12.11 -10.27 1.79
CA LEU A 337 10.81 -10.85 1.44
C LEU A 337 10.07 -11.11 2.74
N ILE A 338 8.96 -10.41 2.95
CA ILE A 338 8.30 -10.32 4.25
C ILE A 338 6.88 -10.88 4.10
N ASN A 339 6.63 -12.06 4.66
CA ASN A 339 5.32 -12.71 4.64
C ASN A 339 4.44 -12.14 5.76
N HIS A 340 3.50 -11.27 5.39
CA HIS A 340 2.54 -10.68 6.32
C HIS A 340 1.37 -11.61 6.67
N SER A 341 1.23 -12.76 6.01
CA SER A 341 0.12 -13.69 6.24
C SER A 341 0.41 -14.71 7.34
N TYR A 342 -0.66 -15.35 7.83
CA TYR A 342 -0.58 -16.47 8.78
C TYR A 342 -0.46 -17.84 8.08
N ASP A 343 -0.25 -17.84 6.76
CA ASP A 343 -0.07 -19.05 5.97
C ASP A 343 1.37 -19.13 5.48
N GLU A 344 1.86 -20.35 5.23
CA GLU A 344 3.08 -20.52 4.44
C GLU A 344 2.86 -19.94 3.03
N VAL A 345 3.91 -19.35 2.47
CA VAL A 345 3.93 -18.87 1.09
C VAL A 345 5.00 -19.63 0.32
N LEU A 346 4.57 -20.36 -0.69
CA LEU A 346 5.41 -20.88 -1.76
C LEU A 346 5.20 -19.99 -2.98
N THR A 347 6.24 -19.27 -3.41
CA THR A 347 6.11 -18.30 -4.51
C THR A 347 7.43 -18.11 -5.26
N THR A 348 7.40 -17.25 -6.27
CA THR A 348 8.54 -16.89 -7.10
C THR A 348 8.87 -15.42 -6.92
N LEU A 349 10.15 -15.14 -6.66
CA LEU A 349 10.76 -13.83 -6.76
C LEU A 349 11.39 -13.69 -8.16
N ARG A 350 10.94 -12.71 -8.94
CA ARG A 350 11.64 -12.29 -10.14
C ARG A 350 12.84 -11.40 -9.75
N CYS A 351 14.01 -11.63 -10.33
CA CYS A 351 15.24 -10.90 -10.10
C CYS A 351 16.00 -10.64 -11.42
N PRO A 352 17.07 -9.81 -11.42
CA PRO A 352 17.97 -9.70 -12.57
C PRO A 352 18.57 -11.04 -12.99
N LYS A 353 18.65 -11.29 -14.31
CA LYS A 353 19.05 -12.58 -14.89
C LYS A 353 20.48 -12.99 -14.54
N GLU A 354 21.41 -12.05 -14.68
CA GLU A 354 22.85 -12.26 -14.52
C GLU A 354 23.30 -12.30 -13.05
N GLY A 355 22.40 -11.93 -12.13
CA GLY A 355 22.72 -11.89 -10.71
C GLY A 355 22.74 -13.24 -10.02
N GLU A 356 23.55 -13.32 -8.96
CA GLU A 356 23.75 -14.50 -8.12
C GLU A 356 23.39 -14.24 -6.66
N ILE A 357 22.88 -15.29 -5.99
CA ILE A 357 22.62 -15.30 -4.56
C ILE A 357 23.93 -15.55 -3.81
N LYS A 358 24.38 -14.59 -3.00
CA LYS A 358 25.58 -14.73 -2.14
C LYS A 358 25.27 -15.47 -0.85
N TRP A 359 24.14 -15.14 -0.23
CA TRP A 359 23.63 -15.85 0.94
C TRP A 359 22.14 -15.65 1.11
N ILE A 360 21.54 -16.54 1.90
CA ILE A 360 20.14 -16.52 2.30
C ILE A 360 20.07 -16.61 3.82
N LYS A 361 19.17 -15.83 4.43
CA LYS A 361 18.84 -15.92 5.85
C LYS A 361 17.33 -16.03 6.04
N TRP A 362 16.95 -16.82 7.06
CA TRP A 362 15.61 -16.90 7.67
C TRP A 362 14.47 -17.54 6.86
N GLY A 363 14.68 -17.82 5.57
CA GLY A 363 13.77 -18.63 4.74
C GLY A 363 14.50 -19.68 3.91
N LYS A 364 13.79 -20.33 2.98
CA LYS A 364 14.35 -21.35 2.08
C LYS A 364 14.22 -20.94 0.61
N VAL A 365 15.32 -21.02 -0.14
CA VAL A 365 15.29 -21.01 -1.61
C VAL A 365 15.20 -22.46 -2.09
N LEU A 366 14.22 -22.72 -2.96
CA LEU A 366 13.93 -24.04 -3.51
C LEU A 366 14.63 -24.27 -4.86
N GLY A 367 14.99 -23.19 -5.56
CA GLY A 367 15.73 -23.21 -6.81
C GLY A 367 15.79 -21.82 -7.47
N LYS A 368 16.73 -21.64 -8.39
CA LYS A 368 16.82 -20.47 -9.28
C LYS A 368 16.85 -20.96 -10.71
N ASP A 369 16.00 -20.39 -11.56
CA ASP A 369 15.97 -20.62 -13.00
C ASP A 369 15.91 -19.27 -13.73
N GLY A 370 17.02 -18.89 -14.37
CA GLY A 370 17.15 -17.59 -15.04
C GLY A 370 16.86 -16.41 -14.09
N GLU A 371 15.77 -15.70 -14.38
CA GLU A 371 15.25 -14.53 -13.64
C GLU A 371 14.33 -14.88 -12.47
N GLU A 372 14.08 -16.16 -12.20
CA GLU A 372 13.11 -16.61 -11.20
C GLU A 372 13.77 -17.39 -10.06
N ILE A 373 13.50 -16.98 -8.83
CA ILE A 373 13.92 -17.68 -7.61
C ILE A 373 12.66 -18.20 -6.91
N ARG A 374 12.54 -19.54 -6.82
CA ARG A 374 11.46 -20.20 -6.08
C ARG A 374 11.80 -20.19 -4.60
N ILE A 375 10.87 -19.73 -3.76
CA ILE A 375 11.07 -19.49 -2.32
C ILE A 375 9.94 -20.07 -1.47
N SER A 376 10.27 -20.42 -0.23
CA SER A 376 9.33 -20.76 0.85
C SER A 376 9.53 -19.81 2.03
N LEU A 377 8.43 -19.21 2.49
CA LEU A 377 8.36 -18.34 3.67
C LEU A 377 7.35 -18.89 4.66
N ARG A 378 7.76 -19.04 5.92
CA ARG A 378 6.87 -19.43 7.02
C ARG A 378 5.81 -18.35 7.26
N PRO A 379 4.67 -18.68 7.91
CA PRO A 379 3.75 -17.68 8.44
C PRO A 379 4.47 -16.58 9.23
N LYS A 380 4.05 -15.32 9.06
CA LYS A 380 4.56 -14.16 9.84
C LYS A 380 6.09 -14.17 10.00
N SER A 381 6.80 -14.26 8.88
CA SER A 381 8.26 -14.37 8.87
C SER A 381 8.88 -13.60 7.72
N SER A 382 10.20 -13.45 7.76
CA SER A 382 10.96 -12.76 6.71
C SER A 382 12.11 -13.62 6.18
N MET A 383 12.52 -13.35 4.94
CA MET A 383 13.75 -13.88 4.33
C MET A 383 14.60 -12.71 3.85
N PHE A 384 15.90 -12.81 4.07
CA PHE A 384 16.89 -11.88 3.51
C PHE A 384 17.77 -12.61 2.50
N ILE A 385 17.97 -11.98 1.34
CA ILE A 385 18.85 -12.46 0.28
C ILE A 385 19.86 -11.36 -0.01
N ARG A 386 21.15 -11.67 0.03
CA ARG A 386 22.19 -10.82 -0.57
C ARG A 386 22.40 -11.26 -2.00
N PHE A 387 22.17 -10.35 -2.93
CA PHE A 387 22.08 -10.62 -4.36
C PHE A 387 23.01 -9.70 -5.16
N THR A 388 23.87 -10.27 -5.99
CA THR A 388 24.72 -9.54 -6.94
C THR A 388 23.91 -9.17 -8.19
N VAL A 389 24.23 -8.08 -8.87
CA VAL A 389 23.59 -7.70 -10.15
C VAL A 389 24.63 -7.50 -11.23
#